data_AF-A0A358MYZ4-F1
#
_entry.id   AF-A0A358MYZ4-F1
#
_cell.length_a   1.000
_cell.length_b   1.000
_cell.length_c   1.000
_cell.angle_alpha   90.00
_cell.angle_beta   90.00
_cell.angle_gamma   90.00
#
_symmetry.space_group_name_H-M   'P 1'
#
loop_
_entity.id
_entity.type
_entity.pdbx_description
1 polymer ?
#
loop_
_entity_poly.entity_id
_entity_poly.type
_entity_poly.pdbx_seq_one_letter_code
_entity_poly.pdbx_strand_id
1 'polypeptide(L)'
;MSPSGGWVWNLWGFDCVDVWYRQGRKLRIGTDDPVALTQFLKSKVVARDRARQDQLILSFEVLADRYAVCRLSPDEPLPQWASQKQWVKPQFLSCSWTPDELSVVCREAIVPDHIESEADWMCMRVAGKLDFSVVGILARITKYLAEANISVFAVSTFNTDYLLVKSQQWELTVETLSNAGCTVYPLQDV
;
A
#
# COMPACT_ATOMS: atom_id res chain seq x y z
N MET A 1 -24.14 -51.58 -17.87
CA MET A 1 -23.24 -51.13 -16.79
C MET A 1 -23.23 -49.62 -16.77
N SER A 2 -23.51 -49.03 -15.60
CA SER A 2 -23.17 -47.65 -15.23
C SER A 2 -21.69 -47.64 -14.78
N PRO A 3 -20.98 -46.50 -14.85
CA PRO A 3 -20.65 -45.85 -13.58
C PRO A 3 -20.80 -44.32 -13.61
N SER A 4 -21.54 -43.81 -12.62
CA SER A 4 -21.77 -42.40 -12.20
C SER A 4 -22.41 -41.49 -13.26
N GLY A 5 -23.70 -41.15 -13.25
CA GLY A 5 -24.59 -40.88 -12.12
C GLY A 5 -24.99 -39.41 -12.15
N GLY A 6 -25.96 -39.03 -13.01
CA GLY A 6 -26.48 -37.67 -13.07
C GLY A 6 -27.31 -37.38 -14.32
N TRP A 7 -28.54 -37.91 -14.38
CA TRP A 7 -29.54 -37.67 -15.41
C TRP A 7 -30.39 -36.42 -15.10
N VAL A 8 -29.81 -35.23 -15.01
CA VAL A 8 -30.57 -33.96 -14.96
C VAL A 8 -29.69 -32.86 -15.55
N TRP A 9 -30.30 -31.83 -16.15
CA TRP A 9 -29.71 -30.67 -16.85
C TRP A 9 -29.56 -30.81 -18.37
N ASN A 10 -30.67 -31.11 -19.04
CA ASN A 10 -31.00 -30.52 -20.34
C ASN A 10 -32.53 -30.44 -20.47
N LEU A 11 -33.16 -29.81 -19.47
CA LEU A 11 -34.56 -29.45 -19.51
C LEU A 11 -34.63 -27.92 -19.61
N TRP A 12 -35.06 -27.42 -20.78
CA TRP A 12 -35.63 -26.09 -21.02
C TRP A 12 -34.71 -24.86 -20.97
N GLY A 13 -34.03 -24.49 -22.08
CA GLY A 13 -33.73 -23.07 -22.38
C GLY A 13 -32.97 -22.21 -21.33
N PHE A 14 -32.37 -22.83 -20.32
CA PHE A 14 -31.64 -22.16 -19.26
C PHE A 14 -30.15 -22.06 -19.66
N ASP A 15 -29.64 -20.84 -19.75
CA ASP A 15 -28.22 -20.56 -19.92
C ASP A 15 -27.41 -20.98 -18.68
N CYS A 16 -26.09 -20.80 -18.70
CA CYS A 16 -25.26 -21.13 -17.55
C CYS A 16 -24.21 -20.06 -17.24
N VAL A 17 -23.78 -20.03 -15.98
CA VAL A 17 -22.65 -19.22 -15.51
C VAL A 17 -21.54 -20.16 -15.06
N ASP A 18 -20.35 -19.96 -15.63
CA ASP A 18 -19.14 -20.69 -15.26
C ASP A 18 -18.32 -19.88 -14.24
N VAL A 19 -18.11 -20.46 -13.06
CA VAL A 19 -17.31 -19.88 -11.97
C VAL A 19 -15.97 -20.62 -11.86
N TRP A 20 -14.88 -19.87 -11.96
CA TRP A 20 -13.52 -20.39 -11.83
C TRP A 20 -12.97 -20.09 -10.44
N TYR A 21 -12.56 -21.14 -9.72
CA TYR A 21 -11.85 -21.03 -8.46
C TYR A 21 -10.35 -20.81 -8.69
N ARG A 22 -9.68 -20.14 -7.75
CA ARG A 22 -8.23 -19.81 -7.85
C ARG A 22 -7.30 -21.02 -8.07
N GLN A 23 -7.72 -22.22 -7.66
CA GLN A 23 -6.97 -23.47 -7.88
C GLN A 23 -7.31 -24.16 -9.22
N GLY A 24 -7.92 -23.46 -10.17
CA GLY A 24 -8.27 -23.98 -11.50
C GLY A 24 -9.53 -24.85 -11.54
N ARG A 25 -10.17 -25.12 -10.39
CA ARG A 25 -11.45 -25.84 -10.34
C ARG A 25 -12.57 -24.98 -10.93
N LYS A 26 -13.41 -25.59 -11.77
CA LYS A 26 -14.57 -24.94 -12.41
C LYS A 26 -15.88 -25.45 -11.80
N LEU A 27 -16.82 -24.55 -11.52
CA LEU A 27 -18.20 -24.86 -11.15
C LEU A 27 -19.13 -24.24 -12.20
N ARG A 28 -20.04 -25.05 -12.75
CA ARG A 28 -21.07 -24.60 -13.71
C ARG A 28 -22.42 -24.56 -13.02
N ILE A 29 -23.12 -23.44 -13.15
CA ILE A 29 -24.43 -23.20 -12.54
C ILE A 29 -25.43 -22.91 -13.67
N GLY A 30 -26.46 -23.73 -13.83
CA GLY A 30 -27.56 -23.46 -14.78
C GLY A 30 -28.55 -22.43 -14.22
N THR A 31 -29.07 -21.55 -15.08
CA THR A 31 -30.01 -20.46 -14.71
C THR A 31 -30.77 -19.94 -15.93
N ASP A 32 -31.98 -19.40 -15.74
CA ASP A 32 -32.73 -18.61 -16.74
C ASP A 32 -32.21 -17.20 -16.95
N ASP A 33 -31.44 -16.68 -16.00
CA ASP A 33 -30.93 -15.32 -16.06
C ASP A 33 -29.42 -15.31 -15.79
N PRO A 34 -28.60 -15.72 -16.77
CA PRO A 34 -27.15 -15.77 -16.62
C PRO A 34 -26.55 -14.39 -16.41
N VAL A 35 -27.21 -13.34 -16.90
CA VAL A 35 -26.74 -11.95 -16.78
C VAL A 35 -26.90 -11.47 -15.35
N ALA A 36 -28.10 -11.58 -14.77
CA ALA A 36 -28.34 -11.19 -13.38
C ALA A 36 -27.52 -12.04 -12.40
N LEU A 37 -27.42 -13.36 -12.64
CA LEU A 37 -26.60 -14.23 -11.80
C LEU A 37 -25.11 -13.84 -11.87
N THR A 38 -24.59 -13.54 -13.06
CA THR A 38 -23.20 -13.07 -13.21
C THR A 38 -22.96 -11.75 -12.48
N GLN A 39 -23.88 -10.78 -12.61
CA GLN A 39 -23.78 -9.49 -11.92
C GLN A 39 -23.82 -9.68 -10.39
N PHE A 40 -24.75 -10.50 -9.89
CA PHE A 40 -24.84 -10.84 -8.47
C PHE A 40 -23.55 -11.49 -7.97
N LEU A 41 -23.06 -12.53 -8.64
CA LEU A 41 -21.83 -13.21 -8.24
C LEU A 41 -20.62 -12.28 -8.28
N LYS A 42 -20.48 -11.43 -9.31
CA LYS A 42 -19.44 -10.39 -9.35
C LYS A 42 -19.53 -9.45 -8.16
N SER A 43 -20.74 -8.98 -7.80
CA SER A 43 -20.94 -8.12 -6.63
C SER A 43 -20.53 -8.78 -5.31
N LYS A 44 -20.81 -10.08 -5.14
CA LYS A 44 -20.48 -10.83 -3.93
C LYS A 44 -19.00 -11.18 -3.84
N VAL A 45 -18.37 -11.55 -4.97
CA VAL A 45 -16.93 -11.85 -5.02
C VAL A 45 -16.12 -10.58 -4.75
N VAL A 46 -16.46 -9.46 -5.41
CA VAL A 46 -15.80 -8.16 -5.16
C VAL A 46 -15.99 -7.70 -3.72
N ALA A 47 -17.20 -7.83 -3.16
CA ALA A 47 -17.44 -7.49 -1.76
C ALA A 47 -16.65 -8.36 -0.78
N ARG A 48 -16.48 -9.66 -1.09
CA ARG A 48 -15.70 -10.59 -0.25
C ARG A 48 -14.20 -10.36 -0.35
N ASP A 49 -13.68 -10.08 -1.54
CA ASP A 49 -12.27 -9.71 -1.72
C ASP A 49 -11.97 -8.38 -1.03
N ARG A 50 -12.88 -7.39 -1.13
CA ARG A 50 -12.81 -6.14 -0.35
C ARG A 50 -12.85 -6.39 1.14
N ALA A 51 -13.80 -7.17 1.66
CA ALA A 51 -13.90 -7.47 3.10
C ALA A 51 -12.67 -8.25 3.61
N ARG A 52 -12.06 -9.10 2.78
CA ARG A 52 -10.82 -9.81 3.11
C ARG A 52 -9.60 -8.89 3.09
N GLN A 53 -9.57 -7.90 2.18
CA GLN A 53 -8.57 -6.84 2.18
C GLN A 53 -8.77 -5.86 3.34
N ASP A 54 -10.01 -5.59 3.74
CA ASP A 54 -10.34 -4.76 4.92
C ASP A 54 -9.87 -5.41 6.23
N GLN A 55 -9.71 -6.74 6.26
CA GLN A 55 -9.17 -7.49 7.40
C GLN A 55 -7.65 -7.66 7.43
N LEU A 56 -6.90 -7.13 6.44
CA LEU A 56 -5.44 -7.17 6.53
C LEU A 56 -4.98 -6.23 7.65
N ILE A 57 -4.56 -6.77 8.79
CA ILE A 57 -3.91 -5.99 9.82
C ILE A 57 -2.50 -5.65 9.32
N LEU A 58 -2.18 -4.35 9.24
CA LEU A 58 -0.85 -3.89 8.81
C LEU A 58 0.03 -3.59 10.01
N SER A 59 1.31 -3.76 9.79
CA SER A 59 2.37 -3.42 10.72
C SER A 59 3.28 -2.38 10.09
N PHE A 60 3.79 -1.45 10.90
CA PHE A 60 4.65 -0.37 10.46
C PHE A 60 5.95 -0.37 11.25
N GLU A 61 7.06 -0.22 10.53
CA GLU A 61 8.41 -0.10 11.06
C GLU A 61 8.87 1.36 11.00
N VAL A 62 9.16 1.95 12.15
CA VAL A 62 9.56 3.35 12.30
C VAL A 62 11.06 3.51 12.14
N LEU A 63 11.48 4.44 11.29
CA LEU A 63 12.88 4.81 11.15
C LEU A 63 13.24 5.83 12.23
N ALA A 64 14.41 5.67 12.85
CA ALA A 64 14.78 6.42 14.06
C ALA A 64 15.07 7.91 13.84
N ASP A 65 15.39 8.31 12.60
CA ASP A 65 15.81 9.67 12.28
C ASP A 65 14.64 10.58 11.86
N ARG A 66 14.87 11.90 11.96
CA ARG A 66 14.03 12.92 11.32
C ARG A 66 14.39 13.06 9.85
N TYR A 67 13.38 13.34 9.05
CA TYR A 67 13.49 13.48 7.61
C TYR A 67 13.09 14.86 7.14
N ALA A 68 13.62 15.24 5.98
CA ALA A 68 13.26 16.44 5.24
C ALA A 68 12.94 16.10 3.79
N VAL A 69 12.05 16.88 3.20
CA VAL A 69 11.76 16.89 1.76
C VAL A 69 12.36 18.16 1.18
N CYS A 70 13.42 18.01 0.39
CA CYS A 70 14.19 19.10 -0.18
C CYS A 70 13.80 19.34 -1.64
N ARG A 71 13.84 20.61 -2.05
CA ARG A 71 13.63 21.03 -3.44
C ARG A 71 14.92 21.57 -4.04
N LEU A 72 15.28 21.01 -5.19
CA LEU A 72 16.46 21.36 -5.96
C LEU A 72 16.07 21.65 -7.43
N SER A 73 17.00 22.21 -8.20
CA SER A 73 16.77 22.50 -9.62
C SER A 73 16.56 21.20 -10.42
N PRO A 74 15.68 21.16 -11.45
CA PRO A 74 15.44 19.97 -12.27
C PRO A 74 16.69 19.49 -13.01
N ASP A 75 17.64 20.39 -13.29
CA ASP A 75 18.90 20.06 -13.97
C ASP A 75 20.03 19.66 -13.00
N GLU A 76 19.77 19.68 -11.70
CA GLU A 76 20.79 19.39 -10.70
C GLU A 76 21.11 17.88 -10.68
N PRO A 77 22.40 17.49 -10.65
CA PRO A 77 22.78 16.11 -10.48
C PRO A 77 22.39 15.60 -9.08
N LEU A 78 22.44 14.28 -8.88
CA LEU A 78 22.20 13.68 -7.57
C LEU A 78 23.12 14.33 -6.51
N PRO A 79 22.57 15.01 -5.47
CA PRO A 79 23.40 15.73 -4.52
C PRO A 79 24.33 14.79 -3.74
N GLN A 80 25.60 15.19 -3.65
CA GLN A 80 26.60 14.40 -2.94
C GLN A 80 26.31 14.29 -1.44
N TRP A 81 25.84 15.37 -0.83
CA TRP A 81 25.46 15.39 0.58
C TRP A 81 24.36 14.38 0.92
N ALA A 82 23.47 14.05 -0.03
CA ALA A 82 22.43 13.04 0.15
C ALA A 82 22.89 11.61 -0.19
N SER A 83 23.76 11.46 -1.20
CA SER A 83 24.11 10.16 -1.80
C SER A 83 25.33 9.48 -1.18
N GLN A 84 26.14 10.19 -0.39
CA GLN A 84 27.29 9.61 0.28
C GLN A 84 26.85 8.57 1.34
N LYS A 85 27.13 7.29 1.07
CA LYS A 85 26.79 6.15 1.93
C LYS A 85 27.72 6.02 3.14
N GLN A 86 27.80 7.05 3.99
CA GLN A 86 28.52 6.99 5.27
C GLN A 86 27.60 6.61 6.45
N TRP A 87 26.48 5.95 6.15
CA TRP A 87 25.45 5.65 7.12
C TRP A 87 25.84 4.48 8.01
N VAL A 88 25.84 4.69 9.33
CA VAL A 88 26.07 3.64 10.33
C VAL A 88 24.84 2.74 10.51
N LYS A 89 23.64 3.24 10.15
CA LYS A 89 22.35 2.56 10.30
C LYS A 89 21.58 2.52 8.97
N PRO A 90 20.58 1.61 8.83
CA PRO A 90 19.68 1.61 7.68
C PRO A 90 18.97 2.96 7.54
N GLN A 91 18.92 3.51 6.32
CA GLN A 91 18.30 4.80 6.06
C GLN A 91 17.47 4.80 4.79
N PHE A 92 16.44 5.65 4.80
CA PHE A 92 15.64 5.95 3.63
C PHE A 92 16.21 7.16 2.88
N LEU A 93 16.37 7.02 1.56
CA LEU A 93 16.70 8.09 0.63
C LEU A 93 15.83 7.89 -0.61
N SER A 94 15.14 8.95 -1.02
CA SER A 94 14.41 8.97 -2.28
C SER A 94 14.79 10.22 -3.06
N CYS A 95 15.09 10.05 -4.35
CA CYS A 95 15.39 11.15 -5.26
C CYS A 95 14.50 10.99 -6.49
N SER A 96 13.72 12.03 -6.77
CA SER A 96 12.75 12.03 -7.85
C SER A 96 12.95 13.28 -8.72
N TRP A 97 13.36 13.08 -9.96
CA TRP A 97 13.39 14.14 -10.95
C TRP A 97 12.02 14.26 -11.61
N THR A 98 11.55 15.50 -11.69
CA THR A 98 10.39 15.90 -12.48
C THR A 98 10.83 16.99 -13.46
N PRO A 99 10.00 17.38 -14.44
CA PRO A 99 10.30 18.52 -15.30
C PRO A 99 10.53 19.84 -14.53
N ASP A 100 9.99 19.95 -13.31
CA ASP A 100 9.96 21.20 -12.55
C ASP A 100 11.03 21.26 -11.45
N GLU A 101 11.50 20.09 -10.96
CA GLU A 101 12.42 20.01 -9.83
C GLU A 101 13.09 18.65 -9.67
N LEU A 102 14.15 18.62 -8.86
CA LEU A 102 14.64 17.44 -8.16
C LEU A 102 14.11 17.47 -6.72
N SER A 103 13.24 16.51 -6.37
CA SER A 103 12.75 16.31 -5.01
C SER A 103 13.60 15.25 -4.30
N VAL A 104 14.15 15.58 -3.13
CA VAL A 104 15.02 14.69 -2.34
C VAL A 104 14.45 14.49 -0.95
N VAL A 105 14.08 13.25 -0.61
CA VAL A 105 13.69 12.86 0.74
C VAL A 105 14.87 12.17 1.42
N CYS A 106 15.38 12.77 2.50
CA CYS A 106 16.56 12.29 3.20
C CYS A 106 16.53 12.69 4.68
N ARG A 107 17.54 12.30 5.46
CA ARG A 107 17.64 12.73 6.86
C ARG A 107 17.81 14.24 6.94
N GLU A 108 17.08 14.85 7.87
CA GLU A 108 17.14 16.29 8.10
C GLU A 108 18.57 16.76 8.46
N ALA A 109 19.28 15.98 9.28
CA ALA A 109 20.60 16.32 9.79
C ALA A 109 21.71 16.47 8.73
N ILE A 110 21.48 16.04 7.49
CA ILE A 110 22.48 16.15 6.39
C ILE A 110 22.11 17.23 5.38
N VAL A 111 20.96 17.89 5.54
CA VAL A 111 20.51 18.94 4.63
C VAL A 111 21.32 20.21 4.89
N PRO A 112 22.00 20.78 3.88
CA PRO A 112 22.69 22.05 4.04
C PRO A 112 21.70 23.21 4.28
N ASP A 113 22.06 24.18 5.12
CA ASP A 113 21.20 25.31 5.52
C ASP A 113 20.63 26.16 4.36
N HIS A 114 21.29 26.15 3.21
CA HIS A 114 20.89 26.93 2.03
C HIS A 114 19.90 26.20 1.11
N ILE A 115 19.58 24.94 1.40
CA ILE A 115 18.63 24.15 0.60
C ILE A 115 17.21 24.39 1.10
N GLU A 116 16.33 24.79 0.18
CA GLU A 116 14.90 24.87 0.44
C GLU A 116 14.37 23.49 0.82
N SER A 117 13.82 23.37 2.03
CA SER A 117 13.37 22.08 2.54
C SER A 117 12.23 22.20 3.55
N GLU A 118 11.37 21.18 3.52
CA GLU A 118 10.35 20.94 4.52
C GLU A 118 10.84 19.88 5.50
N ALA A 119 11.23 20.30 6.70
CA ALA A 119 11.85 19.47 7.74
C ALA A 119 10.82 18.80 8.69
N ASP A 120 11.33 18.14 9.73
CA ASP A 120 10.57 17.62 10.87
C ASP A 120 9.54 16.53 10.53
N TRP A 121 9.92 15.64 9.63
CA TRP A 121 9.13 14.45 9.28
C TRP A 121 9.59 13.21 10.06
N MET A 122 8.62 12.41 10.51
CA MET A 122 8.83 11.03 10.94
C MET A 122 8.58 10.10 9.78
N CYS A 123 9.46 9.12 9.58
CA CYS A 123 9.32 8.14 8.51
C CYS A 123 9.00 6.75 9.10
N MET A 124 8.02 6.08 8.50
CA MET A 124 7.71 4.68 8.75
C MET A 124 7.53 3.95 7.42
N ARG A 125 7.70 2.64 7.41
CA ARG A 125 7.39 1.79 6.25
C ARG A 125 6.39 0.70 6.63
N VAL A 126 5.62 0.22 5.66
CA VAL A 126 4.83 -1.00 5.86
C VAL A 126 5.79 -2.17 6.04
N ALA A 127 5.60 -2.93 7.12
CA ALA A 127 6.46 -4.05 7.49
C ALA A 127 6.31 -5.22 6.51
N GLY A 128 7.42 -5.90 6.24
CA GLY A 128 7.49 -6.99 5.27
C GLY A 128 7.54 -6.53 3.81
N LYS A 129 7.46 -7.50 2.89
CA LYS A 129 7.34 -7.23 1.45
C LYS A 129 5.87 -7.21 1.06
N LEU A 130 5.44 -6.12 0.44
CA LEU A 130 4.15 -6.04 -0.19
C LEU A 130 4.20 -6.74 -1.55
N ASP A 131 3.30 -7.70 -1.73
CA ASP A 131 3.09 -8.35 -3.02
C ASP A 131 2.40 -7.34 -3.96
N PHE A 132 2.94 -7.14 -5.17
CA PHE A 132 2.40 -6.24 -6.19
C PHE A 132 0.94 -6.57 -6.59
N SER A 133 0.45 -7.77 -6.29
CA SER A 133 -0.96 -8.14 -6.47
C SER A 133 -1.91 -7.50 -5.45
N VAL A 134 -1.39 -6.92 -4.36
CA VAL A 134 -2.20 -6.30 -3.32
C VAL A 134 -2.50 -4.85 -3.69
N VAL A 135 -3.69 -4.63 -4.22
CA VAL A 135 -4.20 -3.30 -4.56
C VAL A 135 -4.81 -2.63 -3.32
N GLY A 136 -4.62 -1.32 -3.19
CA GLY A 136 -5.39 -0.49 -2.26
C GLY A 136 -4.82 -0.34 -0.85
N ILE A 137 -3.62 -0.89 -0.57
CA ILE A 137 -2.95 -0.71 0.74
C ILE A 137 -2.76 0.78 1.03
N LEU A 138 -2.09 1.52 0.15
CA LEU A 138 -1.87 2.96 0.33
C LEU A 138 -3.18 3.71 0.51
N ALA A 139 -4.18 3.46 -0.35
CA ALA A 139 -5.49 4.12 -0.27
C ALA A 139 -6.17 3.90 1.09
N ARG A 140 -6.01 2.72 1.69
CA ARG A 140 -6.58 2.41 3.00
C ARG A 140 -5.83 3.11 4.13
N ILE A 141 -4.50 3.10 4.08
CA ILE A 141 -3.66 3.77 5.09
C ILE A 141 -3.91 5.28 5.04
N THR A 142 -3.86 5.88 3.85
CA THR A 142 -4.10 7.32 3.68
C THR A 142 -5.52 7.69 4.02
N LYS A 143 -6.51 6.81 3.85
CA LYS A 143 -7.88 7.03 4.34
C LYS A 143 -7.91 7.19 5.87
N TYR A 144 -7.35 6.26 6.63
CA TYR A 144 -7.34 6.35 8.10
C TYR A 144 -6.69 7.66 8.58
N LEU A 145 -5.55 8.01 7.98
CA LEU A 145 -4.79 9.20 8.33
C LEU A 145 -5.51 10.49 7.90
N ALA A 146 -6.11 10.51 6.70
CA ALA A 146 -6.86 11.66 6.21
C ALA A 146 -8.13 11.92 7.04
N GLU A 147 -8.85 10.88 7.48
CA GLU A 147 -10.02 11.02 8.37
C GLU A 147 -9.64 11.65 9.73
N ALA A 148 -8.39 11.45 10.17
CA ALA A 148 -7.81 12.10 11.36
C ALA A 148 -7.14 13.46 11.06
N ASN A 149 -7.25 13.99 9.84
CA ASN A 149 -6.58 15.22 9.38
C ASN A 149 -5.04 15.19 9.48
N ILE A 150 -4.46 14.01 9.27
CA ILE A 150 -3.01 13.80 9.25
C ILE A 150 -2.55 13.85 7.79
N SER A 151 -1.64 14.80 7.50
CA SER A 151 -1.04 14.88 6.18
C SER A 151 0.03 13.80 6.03
N VAL A 152 0.10 13.20 4.85
CA VAL A 152 1.00 12.09 4.56
C VAL A 152 1.76 12.37 3.29
N PHE A 153 3.08 12.22 3.35
CA PHE A 153 3.94 12.14 2.17
C PHE A 153 4.30 10.67 1.95
N ALA A 154 3.82 10.08 0.86
CA ALA A 154 3.99 8.64 0.59
C ALA A 154 4.99 8.40 -0.56
N VAL A 155 5.89 7.44 -0.37
CA VAL A 155 6.84 6.99 -1.39
C VAL A 155 6.81 5.48 -1.49
N SER A 156 6.37 4.99 -2.64
CA SER A 156 6.42 3.57 -2.96
C SER A 156 7.83 3.15 -3.41
N THR A 157 8.27 1.99 -2.96
CA THR A 157 9.48 1.32 -3.44
C THR A 157 9.14 -0.05 -4.02
N PHE A 158 10.15 -0.77 -4.51
CA PHE A 158 9.94 -2.12 -5.01
C PHE A 158 9.37 -3.09 -3.96
N ASN A 159 9.83 -2.98 -2.70
CA ASN A 159 9.44 -3.94 -1.66
C ASN A 159 8.21 -3.51 -0.86
N THR A 160 8.08 -2.20 -0.61
CA THR A 160 7.10 -1.66 0.34
C THR A 160 6.90 -0.17 0.14
N ASP A 161 5.91 0.39 0.83
CA ASP A 161 5.62 1.80 0.88
C ASP A 161 6.20 2.45 2.14
N TYR A 162 6.80 3.63 1.96
CA TYR A 162 7.23 4.51 3.04
C TYR A 162 6.22 5.65 3.17
N LEU A 163 5.88 5.99 4.40
CA LEU A 163 4.98 7.07 4.74
C LEU A 163 5.71 8.02 5.69
N LEU A 164 5.66 9.30 5.37
CA LEU A 164 6.18 10.36 6.21
C LEU A 164 5.02 11.21 6.73
N VAL A 165 5.06 11.51 8.02
CA VAL A 165 4.11 12.40 8.71
C VAL A 165 4.88 13.44 9.52
N LYS A 166 4.33 14.64 9.72
CA LYS A 166 4.99 15.66 10.55
C LYS A 166 5.12 15.17 12.00
N SER A 167 6.23 15.49 12.64
CA SER A 167 6.54 15.06 14.01
C SER A 167 5.43 15.37 15.01
N GLN A 168 4.82 16.54 14.86
CA GLN A 168 3.79 17.09 15.73
C GLN A 168 2.50 16.26 15.67
N GLN A 169 2.30 15.52 14.57
CA GLN A 169 1.17 14.64 14.36
C GLN A 169 1.49 13.17 14.69
N TRP A 170 2.71 12.87 15.18
CA TRP A 170 3.18 11.49 15.35
C TRP A 170 2.35 10.70 16.36
N GLU A 171 2.06 11.28 17.53
CA GLU A 171 1.26 10.60 18.56
C GLU A 171 -0.15 10.28 18.03
N LEU A 172 -0.81 11.24 17.39
CA LEU A 172 -2.11 11.07 16.75
C LEU A 172 -2.05 10.03 15.62
N THR A 173 -0.94 9.98 14.88
CA THR A 173 -0.71 8.96 13.83
C THR A 173 -0.70 7.57 14.42
N VAL A 174 0.08 7.34 15.48
CA VAL A 174 0.16 6.03 16.15
C VAL A 174 -1.19 5.62 16.73
N GLU A 175 -1.90 6.56 17.37
CA GLU A 175 -3.24 6.31 17.89
C GLU A 175 -4.23 5.94 16.78
N THR A 176 -4.26 6.72 15.70
CA THR A 176 -5.15 6.49 14.54
C THR A 176 -4.91 5.12 13.92
N LEU A 177 -3.65 4.75 13.70
CA LEU A 177 -3.28 3.44 13.16
C LEU A 177 -3.63 2.31 14.13
N SER A 178 -3.42 2.50 15.43
CA SER A 178 -3.77 1.52 16.46
C SER A 178 -5.28 1.29 16.55
N ASN A 179 -6.08 2.36 16.46
CA ASN A 179 -7.55 2.28 16.42
C ASN A 179 -8.06 1.57 15.16
N ALA A 180 -7.31 1.65 14.06
CA ALA A 180 -7.54 0.87 12.84
C ALA A 180 -7.03 -0.59 12.94
N GLY A 181 -6.56 -1.02 14.10
CA GLY A 181 -6.05 -2.37 14.35
C GLY A 181 -4.63 -2.62 13.83
N CYS A 182 -3.91 -1.59 13.38
CA CYS A 182 -2.53 -1.69 12.93
C CYS A 182 -1.55 -1.62 14.10
N THR A 183 -0.31 -2.08 13.90
CA THR A 183 0.77 -1.96 14.88
C THR A 183 1.91 -1.10 14.36
N VAL A 184 2.53 -0.32 15.24
CA VAL A 184 3.67 0.54 14.91
C VAL A 184 4.80 0.22 15.89
N TYR A 185 6.00 -0.07 15.38
CA TYR A 185 7.15 -0.40 16.21
C TYR A 185 8.48 0.07 15.56
N PRO A 186 9.55 0.27 16.34
CA PRO A 186 10.84 0.68 15.79
C PRO A 186 11.41 -0.34 14.80
N LEU A 187 12.02 0.15 13.71
CA LEU A 187 12.83 -0.68 12.83
C LEU A 187 14.02 -1.22 13.65
N GLN A 188 14.16 -2.55 13.68
CA GLN A 188 15.25 -3.19 14.40
C GLN A 188 16.57 -2.94 13.67
N ASP A 189 17.63 -2.61 14.42
CA ASP A 189 18.99 -2.58 13.90
C ASP A 189 19.36 -4.02 13.48
N VAL A 190 19.69 -4.22 12.19
CA VAL A 190 20.18 -5.52 11.65
C VAL A 190 21.68 -5.65 11.90
#